data_AF-A0A6V7LUR7-F1
#
_entry.id   AF-A0A6V7LUR7-F1
#
_cell.length_a   1.000
_cell.length_b   1.000
_cell.length_c   1.000
_cell.angle_alpha   90.00
_cell.angle_beta   90.00
_cell.angle_gamma   90.00
#
_symmetry.space_group_name_H-M   'P 1'
#
loop_
_entity.id
_entity.type
_entity.pdbx_description
1 polymer ?
#
loop_
_entity_poly.entity_id
_entity_poly.type
_entity_poly.pdbx_seq_one_letter_code
_entity_poly.pdbx_strand_id
1 'polypeptide(L)' 'KSLIVWKLTRDETNYGIPQKRLYGHSHFISDVVLSSDGNYALSGSWDKTLRLWDLAAGRTTRRFEDHTK' A
#
# COMPACT_ATOMS: atom_id res chain seq x y z
N LYS A 1 -2.86 -7.31 5.53
CA LYS A 1 -3.00 -8.01 4.22
C LYS A 1 -3.26 -7.06 3.06
N SER A 2 -4.06 -5.99 3.23
CA SER A 2 -4.34 -5.04 2.14
C SER A 2 -4.08 -3.59 2.53
N LEU A 3 -3.61 -2.77 1.59
CA LEU A 3 -3.58 -1.31 1.71
C LEU A 3 -4.82 -0.70 1.04
N ILE A 4 -5.25 0.46 1.52
CA ILE A 4 -6.33 1.24 0.90
C ILE A 4 -5.76 2.59 0.50
N VAL A 5 -5.93 2.94 -0.77
CA VAL A 5 -5.64 4.26 -1.31
C VAL A 5 -6.92 5.08 -1.18
N TRP A 6 -6.83 6.23 -0.51
CA TRP A 6 -7.95 7.12 -0.28
C TRP A 6 -7.86 8.34 -1.18
N LYS A 7 -9.00 8.77 -1.72
CA LYS A 7 -9.14 10.07 -2.36
C LYS A 7 -9.78 11.03 -1.38
N LEU A 8 -9.05 12.07 -1.00
CA LEU A 8 -9.55 13.10 -0.10
C LEU A 8 -10.55 14.00 -0.84
N THR A 9 -11.79 14.02 -0.36
CA THR A 9 -12.87 14.90 -0.85
C THR A 9 -12.99 16.16 -0.01
N ARG A 10 -12.50 16.12 1.24
CA ARG A 10 -12.57 17.22 2.22
C ARG A 10 -14.00 17.73 2.44
N ASP A 11 -14.99 16.84 2.31
CA ASP A 11 -16.36 17.17 2.65
C ASP A 11 -16.58 17.05 4.18
N GLU A 12 -17.57 17.77 4.70
CA GLU A 12 -17.80 17.91 6.14
C GLU A 12 -18.28 16.60 6.81
N THR A 13 -18.73 15.63 6.01
CA THR A 13 -19.35 14.38 6.50
C THR A 13 -18.48 13.15 6.27
N ASN A 14 -17.52 13.22 5.36
CA ASN A 14 -16.67 12.16 4.88
C ASN A 14 -15.36 12.73 4.30
N TYR A 15 -14.29 12.69 5.10
CA TYR A 15 -13.02 13.34 4.73
C TYR A 15 -12.35 12.74 3.48
N GLY A 16 -12.70 11.51 3.11
CA GLY A 16 -12.25 10.88 1.89
C GLY A 16 -12.93 9.56 1.59
N ILE A 17 -12.89 9.16 0.33
CA ILE A 17 -13.48 7.92 -0.17
C ILE A 17 -12.38 6.91 -0.53
N PRO A 18 -12.61 5.60 -0.32
CA PRO A 18 -11.65 4.58 -0.74
C PRO A 18 -11.62 4.54 -2.27
N GLN A 19 -10.48 4.86 -2.86
CA GLN A 19 -10.29 4.87 -4.31
C GLN A 19 -9.83 3.51 -4.83
N LYS A 20 -8.92 2.85 -4.11
CA LYS A 20 -8.36 1.56 -4.53
C LYS A 20 -7.94 0.70 -3.35
N ARG A 21 -8.02 -0.62 -3.50
CA ARG A 21 -7.52 -1.59 -2.52
C ARG A 21 -6.44 -2.46 -3.14
N LEU A 22 -5.29 -2.51 -2.49
CA LEU A 22 -4.12 -3.24 -2.94
C LEU A 22 -4.01 -4.55 -2.18
N TYR A 23 -4.21 -5.67 -2.87
CA TYR A 23 -4.12 -7.02 -2.32
C TYR A 23 -2.80 -7.67 -2.71
N GLY A 24 -2.23 -8.43 -1.79
CA GLY A 24 -1.06 -9.25 -2.11
C GLY A 24 -0.31 -9.78 -0.90
N HIS A 25 -0.27 -9.02 0.21
CA HIS A 25 0.35 -9.53 1.43
C HIS A 25 -0.50 -10.64 2.06
N SER A 26 0.13 -11.76 2.42
CA SER A 26 -0.55 -12.90 3.04
C SER A 26 -0.73 -12.72 4.56
N HIS A 27 0.02 -11.80 5.17
CA HIS A 27 -0.06 -11.46 6.60
C HIS A 27 -0.37 -9.96 6.85
N PHE A 28 -0.43 -9.57 8.12
CA PHE A 28 -0.54 -8.18 8.55
C PHE A 28 0.57 -7.32 7.96
N ILE A 29 0.18 -6.14 7.49
CA ILE A 29 1.10 -5.11 7.03
C ILE A 29 1.52 -4.37 8.29
N SER A 30 2.83 -4.28 8.53
CA SER A 30 3.38 -3.61 9.71
C SER A 30 3.62 -2.13 9.46
N ASP A 31 3.95 -1.76 8.22
CA ASP A 31 4.30 -0.38 7.87
C ASP A 31 4.07 -0.07 6.38
N VAL A 32 3.93 1.22 6.06
CA VAL A 32 3.77 1.74 4.69
C VAL A 32 4.37 3.14 4.54
N VAL A 33 5.08 3.36 3.44
CA VAL A 33 5.64 4.66 3.05
C VAL A 33 5.29 5.00 1.60
N LEU A 34 5.09 6.28 1.31
CA LEU A 34 4.85 6.80 -0.04
C LEU A 34 6.14 7.38 -0.62
N SER A 35 6.34 7.22 -1.93
CA SER A 35 7.37 7.98 -2.65
C SER A 35 7.01 9.47 -2.68
N SER A 36 8.02 10.33 -2.77
CA SER A 36 7.82 11.79 -2.78
C SER A 36 7.01 12.28 -3.99
N ASP A 37 7.04 11.53 -5.09
CA ASP A 37 6.26 11.80 -6.30
C ASP A 37 4.81 11.26 -6.23
N GLY A 38 4.46 10.52 -5.17
CA GLY A 38 3.13 9.95 -4.96
C GLY A 38 2.75 8.82 -5.92
N ASN A 39 3.67 8.33 -6.76
CA ASN A 39 3.39 7.26 -7.73
C ASN A 39 3.51 5.87 -7.13
N TYR A 40 4.31 5.72 -6.09
CA TYR A 40 4.62 4.44 -5.48
C TYR A 40 4.33 4.41 -3.97
N ALA A 41 3.98 3.22 -3.49
CA ALA A 41 4.01 2.90 -2.07
C ALA A 41 4.92 1.70 -1.84
N LEU A 42 5.66 1.71 -0.73
CA LEU A 42 6.40 0.54 -0.24
C LEU A 42 5.75 0.10 1.07
N SER A 43 5.41 -1.19 1.19
CA SER A 43 4.88 -1.74 2.42
C SER A 43 5.68 -2.93 2.92
N GLY A 44 5.83 -3.03 4.24
CA GLY A 44 6.41 -4.18 4.92
C GLY A 44 5.33 -5.04 5.57
N SER A 45 5.51 -6.35 5.55
CA SER A 45 4.57 -7.30 6.16
C SER A 45 5.26 -8.40 6.94
N TRP A 46 4.55 -8.89 7.93
CA TRP A 46 4.86 -10.11 8.66
C TRP A 46 4.89 -11.38 7.79
N ASP A 47 4.51 -11.29 6.51
CA ASP A 47 4.74 -12.36 5.52
C ASP A 47 6.20 -12.45 5.05
N LYS A 48 7.11 -11.71 5.72
CA LYS A 48 8.56 -11.65 5.47
C LYS A 48 8.92 -11.02 4.13
N THR A 49 8.02 -10.21 3.58
CA THR A 49 8.27 -9.51 2.32
C THR A 49 7.94 -8.03 2.41
N LEU A 50 8.64 -7.24 1.59
CA LEU A 50 8.24 -5.90 1.26
C LEU A 50 7.65 -5.91 -0.16
N ARG A 51 6.69 -5.03 -0.41
CA ARG A 51 6.07 -4.88 -1.73
C ARG A 51 6.08 -3.42 -2.17
N LEU A 52 6.58 -3.18 -3.37
CA LEU A 52 6.44 -1.92 -4.07
C LEU A 52 5.15 -1.96 -4.89
N TRP A 53 4.33 -0.94 -4.74
CA TRP A 53 3.05 -0.80 -5.42
C TRP A 53 3.11 0.41 -6.33
N ASP A 54 2.67 0.24 -7.57
CA ASP A 54 2.34 1.36 -8.45
C ASP A 54 0.89 1.76 -8.15
N LEU A 55 0.70 2.99 -7.67
CA LEU A 55 -0.60 3.49 -7.21
C LEU A 55 -1.53 3.82 -8.38
N ALA A 56 -0.99 4.29 -9.50
CA ALA A 56 -1.75 4.57 -10.71
C ALA A 56 -2.30 3.27 -11.31
N ALA A 57 -1.43 2.28 -11.53
CA ALA A 57 -1.81 0.97 -12.05
C ALA A 57 -2.58 0.15 -11.01
N GLY A 58 -2.31 0.31 -9.72
CA GLY A 58 -2.99 -0.40 -8.65
C GLY A 58 -2.52 -1.83 -8.43
N ARG A 59 -1.25 -2.12 -8.75
CA ARG A 59 -0.69 -3.48 -8.68
C ARG A 59 0.68 -3.47 -8.02
N THR A 60 1.07 -4.59 -7.45
CA THR A 60 2.45 -4.80 -7.00
C THR A 60 3.36 -4.78 -8.23
N THR A 61 4.39 -3.94 -8.22
CA THR A 61 5.43 -3.91 -9.27
C THR A 61 6.63 -4.76 -8.89
N ARG A 62 6.98 -4.78 -7.60
CA ARG A 62 8.12 -5.57 -7.09
C ARG A 62 7.80 -6.18 -5.74
N ARG A 63 8.39 -7.35 -5.49
CA ARG A 63 8.41 -8.04 -4.21
C ARG A 63 9.87 -8.17 -3.78
N PHE A 64 10.15 -7.78 -2.55
CA PHE A 64 11.45 -7.94 -1.91
C PHE A 64 11.29 -9.02 -0.86
N GLU A 65 12.11 -10.05 -0.97
CA GLU A 65 12.05 -11.24 -0.14
C GLU A 65 13.27 -11.25 0.80
N ASP A 66 13.48 -12.36 1.51
CA ASP A 66 14.67 -12.58 2.35
C ASP A 66 14.80 -11.72 3.62
N HIS A 67 13.71 -11.08 4.06
CA HIS A 67 13.61 -10.65 5.46
C HIS A 67 13.42 -11.90 6.33
N THR A 68 14.52 -12.60 6.59
CA THR A 68 14.59 -13.70 7.54
C THR A 68 14.71 -13.16 8.96
N LYS A 69 14.20 -13.93 9.93
CA LYS A 69 14.44 -13.66 11.35
C LYS A 69 15.91 -13.86 11.67
#